data_AF-A0A5C5XRT2-F1
#
_entry.id   AF-A0A5C5XRT2-F1
#
_cell.length_a   1.000
_cell.length_b   1.000
_cell.length_c   1.000
_cell.angle_alpha   90.00
_cell.angle_beta   90.00
_cell.angle_gamma   90.00
#
_symmetry.space_group_name_H-M   'P 1'
#
loop_
_entity.id
_entity.type
_entity.pdbx_description
1 polymer ?
#
loop_
_entity_poly.entity_id
_entity_poly.type
_entity_poly.pdbx_seq_one_letter_code
_entity_poly.pdbx_strand_id
1 'polypeptide(L)' 'MAEFVAFYILPAVFVLTYLLQLWSGFAVAGISGDQVLVDRRTRPGPYWFIMAIQTMILVVAPILVGMWG' A
#
# COMPACT_ATOMS: atom_id res chain seq x y z
N MET A 1 17.00 -0.67 -17.69
CA MET A 1 16.40 0.43 -16.91
C MET A 1 15.02 0.08 -16.36
N ALA A 2 14.10 -0.48 -17.15
CA ALA A 2 12.74 -0.81 -16.68
C ALA A 2 12.72 -1.78 -15.48
N GLU A 3 13.57 -2.80 -15.50
CA GLU A 3 13.69 -3.77 -14.40
C GLU A 3 14.14 -3.12 -13.09
N PHE A 4 15.09 -2.18 -13.15
CA PHE A 4 15.54 -1.46 -11.95
C PHE A 4 14.40 -0.66 -11.31
N VAL A 5 13.59 0.01 -12.14
CA VAL A 5 12.41 0.74 -11.66
C VAL A 5 11.39 -0.22 -11.05
N ALA A 6 11.12 -1.35 -11.71
CA ALA A 6 10.14 -2.34 -11.27
C ALA A 6 10.51 -3.01 -9.94
N PHE A 7 11.78 -3.42 -9.78
CA PHE A 7 12.21 -4.21 -8.63
C PHE A 7 12.72 -3.40 -7.44
N TYR A 8 13.13 -2.14 -7.65
CA TYR A 8 13.68 -1.32 -6.56
C TYR A 8 12.86 -0.06 -6.29
N ILE A 9 12.54 0.70 -7.33
CA ILE A 9 11.87 2.00 -7.16
C ILE A 9 10.41 1.81 -6.76
N LEU A 10 9.64 0.99 -7.48
CA LEU A 10 8.22 0.78 -7.17
C LEU A 10 8.00 0.20 -5.76
N PRO A 11 8.75 -0.82 -5.30
CA PRO A 11 8.62 -1.31 -3.93
C PRO A 11 9.00 -0.26 -2.88
N ALA A 12 10.08 0.51 -3.12
CA ALA A 12 10.48 1.57 -2.21
C ALA A 12 9.40 2.66 -2.08
N VAL A 13 8.84 3.10 -3.21
CA VAL A 13 7.73 4.07 -3.23
C VAL A 13 6.53 3.50 -2.48
N PHE A 14 6.17 2.23 -2.73
CA PHE A 14 5.04 1.59 -2.06
C PHE A 14 5.23 1.51 -0.53
N VAL A 15 6.42 1.11 -0.06
CA VAL A 15 6.76 1.08 1.37
C VAL A 15 6.67 2.48 1.98
N LEU A 16 7.23 3.49 1.33
CA LEU A 16 7.18 4.87 1.81
C LEU A 16 5.73 5.38 1.88
N THR A 17 4.92 5.12 0.85
CA THR A 17 3.50 5.47 0.85
C THR A 17 2.74 4.75 1.96
N TYR A 18 3.04 3.49 2.22
CA TYR A 18 2.45 2.73 3.33
C TYR A 18 2.79 3.34 4.69
N LEU A 19 4.06 3.70 4.92
CA LEU A 19 4.50 4.36 6.15
C LEU A 19 3.85 5.74 6.32
N LEU A 20 3.71 6.51 5.24
CA LEU A 20 3.01 7.79 5.25
C LEU A 20 1.52 7.63 5.60
N GLN A 21 0.86 6.58 5.13
CA GLN A 21 -0.55 6.29 5.47
C GLN A 21 -0.72 5.90 6.95
N LEU A 22 0.23 5.15 7.52
CA LEU A 22 0.26 4.85 8.96
C LEU A 22 0.46 6.11 9.81
N TRP A 23 1.41 6.94 9.41
CA TRP A 23 1.77 8.16 10.14
C TRP A 23 0.66 9.22 10.08
N SER A 24 0.18 9.51 8.88
CA SER A 24 -0.85 10.54 8.65
C SER A 24 -2.24 10.11 9.14
N GLY A 25 -2.49 8.79 9.20
CA GLY A 25 -3.82 8.25 9.50
C GLY A 25 -4.80 8.32 8.33
N PHE A 26 -4.32 8.59 7.11
CA PHE A 26 -5.12 8.49 5.89
C PHE A 26 -4.75 7.23 5.12
N ALA A 27 -5.74 6.47 4.66
CA ALA A 27 -5.53 5.32 3.77
C ALA A 27 -6.07 5.64 2.38
N VAL A 28 -5.32 5.27 1.34
CA VAL A 28 -5.74 5.40 -0.05
C VAL A 28 -6.57 4.17 -0.42
N ALA A 29 -7.87 4.37 -0.64
CA ALA A 29 -8.82 3.29 -0.93
C ALA A 29 -8.93 2.94 -2.43
N GLY A 30 -8.43 3.81 -3.32
CA GLY A 30 -8.48 3.62 -4.76
C GLY A 30 -8.33 4.91 -5.56
N ILE A 31 -8.39 4.79 -6.90
CA ILE A 31 -8.14 5.90 -7.85
C ILE A 31 -9.45 6.50 -8.41
N SER A 32 -10.62 5.94 -8.07
CA SER A 32 -11.92 6.36 -8.61
C SER A 32 -12.98 6.59 -7.53
N GLY A 33 -13.44 7.84 -7.37
CA GLY A 33 -14.64 8.21 -6.60
C GLY A 33 -14.39 9.22 -5.47
N ASP A 34 -15.47 9.76 -4.88
CA ASP A 34 -15.46 10.78 -3.81
C ASP A 34 -14.77 10.35 -2.50
N GLN A 35 -14.29 9.10 -2.40
CA GLN A 35 -13.66 8.53 -1.21
C GLN A 35 -12.26 7.96 -1.49
N VAL A 36 -11.47 8.69 -2.29
CA VAL A 36 -10.04 8.36 -2.55
C VAL A 36 -9.26 8.18 -1.25
N LEU A 37 -9.58 8.97 -0.23
CA LEU A 37 -8.89 9.00 1.06
C LEU A 37 -9.84 8.62 2.19
N VAL A 38 -9.41 7.69 3.03
CA VAL A 38 -10.13 7.23 4.22
C VAL A 38 -9.36 7.69 5.45
N ASP A 39 -9.94 8.57 6.25
CA ASP A 39 -9.37 9.05 7.51
C ASP A 39 -9.67 8.07 8.66
N ARG A 40 -8.62 7.65 9.37
CA ARG A 40 -8.67 6.81 10.57
C ARG A 40 -9.56 7.39 11.66
N ARG A 41 -9.65 8.71 11.80
CA ARG A 41 -10.44 9.38 12.86
C ARG A 41 -11.93 9.30 12.61
N THR A 42 -12.35 9.36 11.35
CA THR A 42 -13.77 9.34 10.99
C THR A 42 -14.27 7.93 10.71
N ARG A 43 -13.41 7.08 10.12
CA ARG A 43 -13.75 5.72 9.68
C ARG A 43 -12.63 4.72 10.02
N PRO A 44 -12.44 4.39 11.31
CA PRO A 44 -11.34 3.53 11.75
C PRO A 44 -11.41 2.12 11.17
N GLY A 45 -12.61 1.53 11.04
CA GLY A 45 -12.79 0.19 10.48
C GLY A 45 -12.31 0.09 9.03
N PRO A 46 -12.88 0.89 8.10
CA PRO A 46 -12.42 0.93 6.71
C PRO A 46 -10.94 1.26 6.55
N TYR A 47 -10.40 2.18 7.36
CA TYR A 47 -8.97 2.50 7.37
C TYR A 47 -8.13 1.24 7.64
N TRP A 48 -8.40 0.53 8.74
CA TRP A 48 -7.60 -0.65 9.10
C TRP A 48 -7.78 -1.81 8.13
N PHE A 49 -8.98 -1.95 7.53
CA PHE A 49 -9.21 -2.94 6.48
C PHE A 49 -8.32 -2.70 5.24
N ILE A 50 -8.23 -1.45 4.77
CA ILE A 50 -7.35 -1.09 3.65
C ILE A 50 -5.89 -1.32 4.02
N MET A 51 -5.47 -0.91 5.21
CA MET A 51 -4.10 -1.10 5.67
C MET A 51 -3.74 -2.59 5.74
N ALA A 52 -4.66 -3.46 6.19
CA ALA A 52 -4.43 -4.91 6.24
C ALA A 52 -4.24 -5.50 4.83
N ILE A 53 -5.04 -5.09 3.85
CA ILE A 53 -4.87 -5.51 2.45
C ILE A 53 -3.51 -5.06 1.92
N GLN A 54 -3.13 -3.79 2.16
CA GLN A 54 -1.82 -3.28 1.72
C GLN A 54 -0.67 -4.04 2.38
N THR A 55 -0.77 -4.38 3.66
CA THR A 55 0.22 -5.23 4.36
C THR A 55 0.31 -6.61 3.74
N MET A 56 -0.83 -7.24 3.43
CA MET A 56 -0.84 -8.53 2.75
C MET A 56 -0.12 -8.46 1.41
N ILE A 57 -0.35 -7.42 0.60
CA ILE A 57 0.36 -7.22 -0.67
C ILE A 57 1.86 -7.05 -0.44
N LEU A 58 2.24 -6.27 0.58
CA LEU A 58 3.64 -6.00 0.92
C LEU A 58 4.42 -7.26 1.31
N VAL A 59 3.74 -8.27 1.87
CA VAL A 59 4.34 -9.55 2.28
C VAL A 59 4.20 -10.61 1.18
N VAL A 60 3.01 -10.76 0.62
CA VAL A 60 2.69 -11.84 -0.34
C VAL A 60 3.35 -11.60 -1.69
N ALA A 61 3.36 -10.36 -2.20
CA ALA A 61 3.92 -10.10 -3.54
C ALA A 61 5.44 -10.42 -3.61
N PRO A 62 6.28 -10.01 -2.64
CA PRO A 62 7.69 -10.42 -2.64
C PRO A 62 7.90 -11.93 -2.48
N ILE A 63 7.10 -12.62 -1.65
CA ILE A 63 7.18 -14.07 -1.49
C ILE A 63 6.87 -14.77 -2.81
N LEU A 64 5.79 -14.36 -3.49
CA LEU A 64 5.44 -14.92 -4.79
C LEU A 64 6.57 -14.69 -5.79
N VAL A 65 7.08 -13.46 -5.93
CA VAL A 65 8.19 -13.16 -6.84
C VAL A 65 9.41 -14.04 -6.52
N GLY A 66 9.75 -14.24 -5.25
CA GLY A 66 10.87 -15.10 -4.84
C GLY A 66 10.66 -16.60 -5.07
N MET A 67 9.42 -17.07 -5.26
CA MET A 67 9.13 -18.48 -5.56
C MET A 67 9.23 -18.81 -7.06
N TRP A 68 9.07 -17.81 -7.93
CA TRP A 68 9.10 -17.96 -9.39
C TRP A 68 10.37 -17.38 -10.03
N GLY A 69 11.26 -16.78 -9.22
CA GLY A 69 12.54 -16.21 -9.63
C GLY A 69 13.72 -17.16 -9.44
#